data_AF-A0A941N0W0-F1
#
_entry.id   AF-A0A941N0W0-F1
#
_cell.length_a   1.000
_cell.length_b   1.000
_cell.length_c   1.000
_cell.angle_alpha   90.00
_cell.angle_beta   90.00
_cell.angle_gamma   90.00
#
_symmetry.space_group_name_H-M   'P 1'
#
loop_
_entity.id
_entity.type
_entity.pdbx_description
1 polymer ?
#
loop_
_entity_poly.entity_id
_entity_poly.type
_entity_poly.pdbx_seq_one_letter_code
_entity_poly.pdbx_strand_id
1 'polypeptide(L)'
;MAFLGAGNTPQKGPYKSRVERGLKFLLKNQEETNEGGWFRGEGTGTYYIQAICTIALCEAYTMTKDPDLRRPAQLAVDLIINGQDPEGGGWRYFPRAPGDTSVVGWQVMALTSARIAELQLHPRVLPKVNGFLQRVSVPGSGMYGYMNSSTSRPSTTAVGILCQMYLGKDKSNRVLVRGMNHLSDWGPNGFDMYYTYYGTMAMHHWGGVPWERWNNSMRKMLVESQVQEGDAAGSWMTDRSMHSEKGGRLYTTCLSILTLEVYYRYLPLYHKHAAQADDDDVPLDEPSTEPTAKRE
;
A
#
# COMPACT_ATOMS: atom_id res chain seq x y z
N MET A 1 -6.08 5.66 7.97
CA MET A 1 -5.92 4.76 6.81
C MET A 1 -6.99 3.68 6.75
N ALA A 2 -7.16 2.78 7.74
CA ALA A 2 -8.21 1.74 7.68
C ALA A 2 -9.62 2.30 7.38
N PHE A 3 -10.07 3.30 8.17
CA PHE A 3 -11.35 3.95 7.90
C PHE A 3 -11.46 4.56 6.49
N LEU A 4 -10.37 5.14 5.97
CA LEU A 4 -10.32 5.67 4.60
C LEU A 4 -10.49 4.54 3.57
N GLY A 5 -9.81 3.40 3.75
CA GLY A 5 -9.95 2.24 2.87
C GLY A 5 -11.38 1.71 2.82
N ALA A 6 -12.09 1.71 3.96
CA ALA A 6 -13.52 1.40 4.03
C ALA A 6 -14.45 2.52 3.54
N GLY A 7 -13.93 3.58 2.90
CA GLY A 7 -14.72 4.66 2.31
C GLY A 7 -15.21 5.74 3.29
N ASN A 8 -14.70 5.77 4.52
CA ASN A 8 -15.03 6.84 5.48
C ASN A 8 -14.05 8.01 5.33
N THR A 9 -14.58 9.21 5.16
CA THR A 9 -13.82 10.45 5.03
C THR A 9 -14.27 11.47 6.09
N PRO A 10 -13.59 12.60 6.27
CA PRO A 10 -14.13 13.70 7.09
C PRO A 10 -15.52 14.18 6.65
N GLN A 11 -15.89 13.97 5.38
CA GLN A 11 -17.18 14.39 4.80
C GLN A 11 -18.25 13.28 4.85
N LYS A 12 -17.88 11.99 4.79
CA LYS A 12 -18.81 10.85 4.60
C LYS A 12 -18.52 9.65 5.50
N GLY A 13 -19.58 8.90 5.84
CA GLY A 13 -19.53 7.63 6.56
C GLY A 13 -19.86 7.74 8.05
N PRO A 14 -20.02 6.64 8.79
CA PRO A 14 -20.26 6.68 10.24
C PRO A 14 -19.05 7.13 11.06
N TYR A 15 -17.82 7.03 10.53
CA TYR A 15 -16.59 7.31 11.27
C TYR A 15 -15.95 8.68 10.97
N LYS A 16 -16.69 9.63 10.39
CA LYS A 16 -16.17 10.95 9.93
C LYS A 16 -15.32 11.66 10.96
N SER A 17 -15.85 11.82 12.18
CA SER A 17 -15.18 12.54 13.26
C SER A 17 -13.89 11.85 13.71
N ARG A 18 -13.79 10.52 13.58
CA ARG A 18 -12.55 9.77 13.88
C ARG A 18 -11.49 10.03 12.81
N VAL A 19 -11.89 10.02 11.54
CA VAL A 19 -11.01 10.31 10.40
C VAL A 19 -10.50 11.75 10.48
N GLU A 20 -11.41 12.71 10.70
CA GLU A 20 -11.08 14.12 10.83
C GLU A 20 -10.08 14.39 11.95
N ARG A 21 -10.31 13.83 13.16
CA ARG A 21 -9.37 13.97 14.29
C ARG A 21 -8.00 13.35 13.98
N GLY A 22 -7.97 12.21 13.28
CA GLY A 22 -6.72 11.59 12.84
C GLY A 22 -5.93 12.46 11.88
N LEU A 23 -6.60 13.06 10.88
CA LEU A 23 -5.95 13.96 9.93
C LEU A 23 -5.48 15.25 10.63
N LYS A 24 -6.31 15.86 11.48
CA LYS A 24 -5.91 17.03 12.29
C LYS A 24 -4.70 16.73 13.17
N PHE A 25 -4.62 15.54 13.74
CA PHE A 25 -3.44 15.11 14.50
C PHE A 25 -2.20 15.06 13.60
N LEU A 26 -2.27 14.45 12.41
CA LEU A 26 -1.14 14.43 11.49
C LEU A 26 -0.70 15.85 11.13
N LEU A 27 -1.62 16.70 10.66
CA LEU A 27 -1.31 18.08 10.28
C LEU A 27 -0.64 18.88 11.40
N LYS A 28 -1.13 18.72 12.64
CA LYS A 28 -0.53 19.38 13.82
C LYS A 28 0.90 18.90 14.12
N ASN A 29 1.24 17.66 13.76
CA ASN A 29 2.54 17.05 14.03
C ASN A 29 3.48 17.07 12.81
N GLN A 30 3.09 17.71 11.70
CA GLN A 30 3.99 17.93 10.58
C GLN A 30 4.85 19.17 10.84
N GLU A 31 6.16 18.98 10.95
CA GLU A 31 7.12 20.08 11.04
C GLU A 31 7.59 20.46 9.64
N GLU A 32 7.46 21.73 9.26
CA GLU A 32 8.00 22.23 8.01
C GLU A 32 9.51 22.50 8.15
N THR A 33 10.29 21.88 7.27
CA THR A 33 11.75 22.03 7.19
C THR A 33 12.16 22.42 5.77
N ASN A 34 13.45 22.72 5.57
CA ASN A 34 13.97 23.07 4.24
C ASN A 34 13.86 21.89 3.24
N GLU A 35 13.75 20.68 3.75
CA GLU A 35 13.67 19.44 2.99
C GLU A 35 12.22 19.01 2.72
N GLY A 36 11.23 19.60 3.38
CA GLY A 36 9.81 19.26 3.26
C GLY A 36 9.09 19.19 4.61
N GLY A 37 8.00 18.44 4.65
CA GLY A 37 7.16 18.26 5.84
C GLY A 37 7.50 16.98 6.58
N TRP A 38 8.09 17.10 7.77
CA TRP A 38 8.60 16.01 8.57
C TRP A 38 7.60 15.56 9.63
N PHE A 39 7.19 14.28 9.57
CA PHE A 39 6.54 13.58 10.67
C PHE A 39 7.57 12.90 11.57
N ARG A 40 8.04 13.64 12.60
CA ARG A 40 8.99 13.08 13.57
C ARG A 40 8.29 12.05 14.45
N GLY A 41 9.03 11.02 14.81
CA GLY A 41 8.66 10.09 15.87
C GLY A 41 9.88 9.72 16.68
N GLU A 42 9.66 9.01 17.77
CA GLU A 42 10.75 8.57 18.65
C GLU A 42 11.44 7.31 18.10
N GLY A 43 12.77 7.24 18.26
CA GLY A 43 13.57 6.05 17.96
C GLY A 43 13.88 5.82 16.48
N THR A 44 14.10 4.55 16.10
CA THR A 44 14.57 4.13 14.77
C THR A 44 13.45 4.00 13.73
N GLY A 45 12.22 4.39 14.07
CA GLY A 45 11.03 4.26 13.22
C GLY A 45 10.76 5.46 12.29
N THR A 46 11.56 6.52 12.35
CA THR A 46 11.22 7.85 11.81
C THR A 46 10.81 7.85 10.34
N TYR A 47 11.51 7.11 9.49
CA TYR A 47 11.18 7.06 8.06
C TYR A 47 10.03 6.11 7.72
N TYR A 48 9.72 5.12 8.57
CA TYR A 48 8.45 4.40 8.44
C TYR A 48 7.27 5.33 8.71
N ILE A 49 7.38 6.13 9.77
CA ILE A 49 6.37 7.12 10.15
C ILE A 49 6.17 8.11 9.02
N GLN A 50 7.26 8.65 8.46
CA GLN A 50 7.19 9.56 7.32
C GLN A 50 6.38 8.98 6.16
N ALA A 51 6.71 7.76 5.71
CA ALA A 51 6.01 7.12 4.60
C ALA A 51 4.53 6.87 4.91
N ILE A 52 4.23 6.31 6.09
CA ILE A 52 2.86 5.96 6.50
C ILE A 52 1.98 7.21 6.62
N CYS A 53 2.50 8.30 7.19
CA CYS A 53 1.78 9.57 7.28
C CYS A 53 1.57 10.18 5.88
N THR A 54 2.57 10.08 5.01
CA THR A 54 2.47 10.55 3.62
C THR A 54 1.39 9.79 2.85
N ILE A 55 1.35 8.45 2.96
CA ILE A 55 0.29 7.62 2.36
C ILE A 55 -1.08 8.09 2.86
N ALA A 56 -1.24 8.25 4.19
CA ALA A 56 -2.51 8.67 4.78
C ALA A 56 -2.99 10.04 4.26
N LEU A 57 -2.09 11.03 4.13
CA LEU A 57 -2.42 12.34 3.58
C LEU A 57 -2.73 12.29 2.08
N CYS A 58 -1.94 11.56 1.29
CA CYS A 58 -2.16 11.42 -0.15
C CYS A 58 -3.49 10.74 -0.44
N GLU A 59 -3.82 9.66 0.26
CA GLU A 59 -5.10 8.98 0.10
C GLU A 59 -6.28 9.85 0.54
N ALA A 60 -6.18 10.51 1.70
CA ALA A 60 -7.22 11.42 2.16
C ALA A 60 -7.47 12.52 1.13
N TYR A 61 -6.41 13.17 0.62
CA TYR A 61 -6.52 14.18 -0.42
C TYR A 61 -7.11 13.62 -1.72
N THR A 62 -6.71 12.41 -2.14
CA THR A 62 -7.26 11.77 -3.34
C THR A 62 -8.78 11.57 -3.22
N MET A 63 -9.23 11.10 -2.06
CA MET A 63 -10.64 10.77 -1.82
C MET A 63 -11.53 12.00 -1.64
N THR A 64 -11.01 13.08 -1.07
CA THR A 64 -11.81 14.25 -0.68
C THR A 64 -11.62 15.46 -1.57
N LYS A 65 -10.46 15.54 -2.25
CA LYS A 65 -9.95 16.73 -2.94
C LYS A 65 -9.96 17.99 -2.07
N ASP A 66 -9.84 17.80 -0.75
CA ASP A 66 -9.78 18.88 0.23
C ASP A 66 -8.50 19.74 0.01
N PRO A 67 -8.64 21.04 -0.32
CA PRO A 67 -7.50 21.90 -0.62
C PRO A 67 -6.54 22.05 0.56
N ASP A 68 -7.01 21.92 1.80
CA ASP A 68 -6.19 22.05 3.00
C ASP A 68 -5.22 20.87 3.17
N LEU A 69 -5.49 19.73 2.51
CA LEU A 69 -4.61 18.56 2.54
C LEU A 69 -3.53 18.61 1.46
N ARG A 70 -3.70 19.41 0.39
CA ARG A 70 -2.81 19.38 -0.77
C ARG A 70 -1.38 19.79 -0.42
N ARG A 71 -1.20 20.95 0.24
CA ARG A 71 0.13 21.46 0.61
C ARG A 71 0.82 20.55 1.63
N PRO A 72 0.18 20.13 2.74
CA PRO A 72 0.76 19.18 3.67
C PRO A 72 1.18 17.86 3.02
N ALA A 73 0.36 17.32 2.11
CA ALA A 73 0.71 16.10 1.39
C ALA A 73 1.93 16.31 0.47
N GLN A 74 2.00 17.43 -0.26
CA GLN A 74 3.16 17.74 -1.09
C GLN A 74 4.44 17.88 -0.26
N LEU A 75 4.39 18.62 0.85
CA LEU A 75 5.55 18.76 1.75
C LEU A 75 6.03 17.40 2.27
N ALA A 76 5.11 16.51 2.63
CA ALA A 76 5.45 15.16 3.09
C ALA A 76 6.18 14.34 2.02
N VAL A 77 5.72 14.45 0.76
CA VAL A 77 6.34 13.83 -0.42
C VAL A 77 7.71 14.44 -0.69
N ASP A 78 7.86 15.76 -0.60
CA ASP A 78 9.13 16.45 -0.82
C ASP A 78 10.20 15.98 0.16
N LEU A 79 9.85 15.73 1.43
CA LEU A 79 10.78 15.18 2.41
C LEU A 79 11.27 13.77 2.03
N ILE A 80 10.38 12.92 1.51
CA ILE A 80 10.75 11.58 1.02
C ILE A 80 11.74 11.71 -0.14
N ILE A 81 11.45 12.60 -1.10
CA ILE A 81 12.28 12.84 -2.27
C ILE A 81 13.67 13.35 -1.85
N ASN A 82 13.72 14.36 -1.01
CA ASN A 82 14.96 15.00 -0.56
C ASN A 82 15.76 14.13 0.43
N GLY A 83 15.08 13.20 1.10
CA GLY A 83 15.66 12.21 2.00
C GLY A 83 16.19 10.94 1.32
N GLN A 84 16.05 10.79 0.00
CA GLN A 84 16.57 9.62 -0.72
C GLN A 84 18.11 9.58 -0.67
N ASP A 85 18.67 8.38 -0.50
CA ASP A 85 20.10 8.13 -0.64
C ASP A 85 20.61 8.62 -2.02
N PRO A 86 21.53 9.59 -2.08
CA PRO A 86 21.99 10.16 -3.33
C PRO A 86 22.77 9.16 -4.19
N GLU A 87 23.44 8.18 -3.58
CA GLU A 87 24.30 7.21 -4.28
C GLU A 87 23.52 5.92 -4.55
N GLY A 88 22.96 5.31 -3.51
CA GLY A 88 22.30 4.04 -3.60
C GLY A 88 20.84 4.11 -4.06
N GLY A 89 20.16 5.24 -3.87
CA GLY A 89 18.77 5.40 -4.31
C GLY A 89 17.71 4.75 -3.43
N GLY A 90 18.08 4.22 -2.27
CA GLY A 90 17.14 3.69 -1.29
C GLY A 90 16.83 4.67 -0.15
N TRP A 91 16.17 4.16 0.88
CA TRP A 91 15.90 4.88 2.13
C TRP A 91 16.12 3.96 3.32
N ARG A 92 16.43 4.57 4.46
CA ARG A 92 16.54 3.88 5.74
C ARG A 92 15.96 4.76 6.85
N TYR A 93 16.43 4.62 8.09
CA TYR A 93 15.82 5.24 9.26
C TYR A 93 16.01 6.75 9.39
N PHE A 94 16.93 7.34 8.60
CA PHE A 94 17.22 8.78 8.60
C PHE A 94 17.49 9.28 7.16
N PRO A 95 17.36 10.60 6.91
CA PRO A 95 17.55 11.17 5.57
C PRO A 95 18.92 10.81 5.00
N ARG A 96 18.96 10.50 3.69
CA ARG A 96 20.15 10.21 2.90
C ARG A 96 20.96 8.99 3.36
N ALA A 97 20.41 8.18 4.26
CA ALA A 97 21.03 6.93 4.70
C ALA A 97 21.05 5.86 3.59
N PRO A 98 22.10 5.03 3.50
CA PRO A 98 22.11 3.87 2.62
C PRO A 98 20.90 2.98 2.85
N GLY A 99 20.17 2.69 1.77
CA GLY A 99 18.84 2.11 1.87
C GLY A 99 18.77 0.68 2.40
N ASP A 100 17.58 0.32 2.89
CA ASP A 100 17.17 -1.07 3.10
C ASP A 100 15.83 -1.37 2.41
N THR A 101 15.59 -2.63 2.09
CA THR A 101 14.40 -3.04 1.32
C THR A 101 13.09 -2.71 2.03
N SER A 102 13.05 -2.79 3.36
CA SER A 102 11.82 -2.58 4.13
C SER A 102 11.34 -1.13 4.13
N VAL A 103 12.26 -0.17 4.32
CA VAL A 103 11.92 1.26 4.27
C VAL A 103 11.68 1.67 2.83
N VAL A 104 12.47 1.18 1.87
CA VAL A 104 12.25 1.41 0.43
C VAL A 104 10.82 1.03 0.03
N GLY A 105 10.30 -0.11 0.48
CA GLY A 105 8.92 -0.52 0.21
C GLY A 105 7.89 0.54 0.58
N TRP A 106 7.96 1.05 1.81
CA TRP A 106 7.02 2.07 2.28
C TRP A 106 7.17 3.40 1.55
N GLN A 107 8.40 3.83 1.25
CA GLN A 107 8.62 5.08 0.51
C GLN A 107 8.09 4.97 -0.92
N VAL A 108 8.30 3.83 -1.58
CA VAL A 108 7.74 3.60 -2.93
C VAL A 108 6.22 3.61 -2.89
N MET A 109 5.59 2.99 -1.88
CA MET A 109 4.13 3.07 -1.71
C MET A 109 3.65 4.51 -1.52
N ALA A 110 4.34 5.31 -0.69
CA ALA A 110 4.02 6.72 -0.50
C ALA A 110 4.13 7.52 -1.81
N LEU A 111 5.18 7.29 -2.60
CA LEU A 111 5.37 7.93 -3.91
C LEU A 111 4.30 7.49 -4.92
N THR A 112 3.86 6.22 -4.86
CA THR A 112 2.73 5.73 -5.67
C THR A 112 1.42 6.41 -5.26
N SER A 113 1.13 6.54 -3.96
CA SER A 113 -0.04 7.29 -3.47
C SER A 113 0.02 8.76 -3.89
N ALA A 114 1.21 9.38 -3.85
CA ALA A 114 1.40 10.76 -4.30
C ALA A 114 1.12 10.94 -5.80
N ARG A 115 1.52 9.97 -6.64
CA ARG A 115 1.19 9.97 -8.07
C ARG A 115 -0.32 9.89 -8.30
N ILE A 116 -1.02 9.01 -7.59
CA ILE A 116 -2.49 8.88 -7.67
C ILE A 116 -3.16 10.18 -7.21
N ALA A 117 -2.58 10.84 -6.22
CA ALA A 117 -3.01 12.13 -5.70
C ALA A 117 -2.64 13.32 -6.61
N GLU A 118 -2.01 13.07 -7.77
CA GLU A 118 -1.57 14.11 -8.73
C GLU A 118 -0.61 15.13 -8.10
N LEU A 119 0.19 14.68 -7.13
CA LEU A 119 1.25 15.47 -6.51
C LEU A 119 2.55 15.39 -7.32
N GLN A 120 3.39 16.40 -7.15
CA GLN A 120 4.62 16.52 -7.93
C GLN A 120 5.68 15.54 -7.44
N LEU A 121 6.25 14.79 -8.39
CA LEU A 121 7.36 13.87 -8.16
C LEU A 121 8.57 14.32 -8.95
N HIS A 122 9.74 14.28 -8.33
CA HIS A 122 10.98 14.54 -9.03
C HIS A 122 11.33 13.35 -9.97
N PRO A 123 11.56 13.57 -11.28
CA PRO A 123 11.72 12.49 -12.27
C PRO A 123 12.83 11.47 -11.97
N ARG A 124 13.85 11.87 -11.20
CA ARG A 124 15.02 11.02 -10.87
C ARG A 124 14.78 10.05 -9.72
N VAL A 125 13.70 10.18 -8.95
CA VAL A 125 13.52 9.41 -7.71
C VAL A 125 13.29 7.93 -8.00
N LEU A 126 12.37 7.60 -8.90
CA LEU A 126 12.05 6.21 -9.24
C LEU A 126 13.16 5.46 -10.00
N PRO A 127 13.86 6.06 -10.97
CA PRO A 127 15.04 5.43 -11.58
C PRO A 127 16.09 4.98 -10.55
N LYS A 128 16.30 5.76 -9.49
CA LYS A 128 17.23 5.40 -8.40
C LYS A 128 16.77 4.19 -7.58
N VAL A 129 15.46 4.02 -7.38
CA VAL A 129 14.90 2.82 -6.74
C VAL A 129 15.24 1.56 -7.54
N ASN A 130 15.18 1.61 -8.87
CA ASN A 130 15.58 0.47 -9.70
C ASN A 130 17.06 0.08 -9.46
N GLY A 131 17.96 1.05 -9.34
CA GLY A 131 19.36 0.81 -8.99
C GLY A 131 19.53 0.16 -7.62
N PHE A 132 18.77 0.60 -6.61
CA PHE A 132 18.72 -0.05 -5.30
C PHE A 132 18.27 -1.51 -5.41
N LEU A 133 17.15 -1.78 -6.08
CA LEU A 133 16.58 -3.12 -6.23
C LEU A 133 17.52 -4.08 -6.95
N GLN A 134 18.29 -3.60 -7.93
CA GLN A 134 19.30 -4.42 -8.61
C GLN A 134 20.40 -4.89 -7.65
N ARG A 135 20.85 -4.05 -6.72
CA ARG A 135 21.91 -4.42 -5.76
C ARG A 135 21.46 -5.40 -4.69
N VAL A 136 20.19 -5.31 -4.28
CA VAL A 136 19.63 -6.24 -3.26
C VAL A 136 18.98 -7.48 -3.89
N SER A 137 18.87 -7.56 -5.22
CA SER A 137 18.34 -8.74 -5.90
C SER A 137 19.34 -9.90 -5.85
N VAL A 138 18.82 -11.09 -5.57
CA VAL A 138 19.59 -12.33 -5.70
C VAL A 138 19.61 -12.72 -7.18
N PRO A 139 20.80 -12.85 -7.81
CA PRO A 139 20.92 -13.08 -9.24
C PRO A 139 20.08 -14.26 -9.72
N GLY A 140 19.17 -13.99 -10.66
CA GLY A 140 18.34 -15.00 -11.31
C GLY A 140 17.25 -15.64 -10.44
N SER A 141 17.18 -15.42 -9.13
CA SER A 141 16.22 -16.16 -8.30
C SER A 141 14.82 -15.52 -8.23
N GLY A 142 14.71 -14.22 -8.51
CA GLY A 142 13.49 -13.46 -8.23
C GLY A 142 13.32 -13.05 -6.76
N MET A 143 14.31 -13.36 -5.91
CA MET A 143 14.32 -13.01 -4.50
C MET A 143 15.10 -11.71 -4.25
N TYR A 144 14.78 -11.04 -3.15
CA TYR A 144 15.42 -9.79 -2.76
C TYR A 144 15.88 -9.89 -1.31
N GLY A 145 17.08 -9.40 -1.03
CA GLY A 145 17.66 -9.28 0.31
C GLY A 145 17.38 -7.95 0.98
N TYR A 146 17.93 -7.76 2.17
CA TYR A 146 17.62 -6.63 3.04
C TYR A 146 18.45 -5.39 2.70
N MET A 147 19.78 -5.49 2.80
CA MET A 147 20.73 -4.43 2.39
C MET A 147 21.66 -4.90 1.24
N ASN A 148 21.70 -6.20 0.99
CA ASN A 148 22.45 -6.85 -0.07
C ASN A 148 21.73 -8.16 -0.44
N SER A 149 22.17 -8.80 -1.51
CA SER A 149 21.58 -10.04 -2.01
C SER A 149 21.69 -11.22 -1.03
N SER A 150 22.66 -11.25 -0.12
CA SER A 150 22.94 -12.41 0.74
C SER A 150 21.93 -12.64 1.87
N THR A 151 20.96 -11.74 2.04
CA THR A 151 20.01 -11.74 3.19
C THR A 151 18.56 -11.86 2.73
N SER A 152 18.32 -12.56 1.61
CA SER A 152 16.97 -12.76 1.08
C SER A 152 16.07 -13.54 2.00
N ARG A 153 14.85 -13.04 2.19
CA ARG A 153 13.77 -13.66 2.97
C ARG A 153 12.42 -13.37 2.32
N PRO A 154 11.32 -14.04 2.74
CA PRO A 154 10.00 -13.83 2.16
C PRO A 154 9.54 -12.38 2.19
N SER A 155 9.68 -11.68 3.32
CA SER A 155 9.27 -10.27 3.46
C SER A 155 9.99 -9.33 2.49
N THR A 156 11.33 -9.40 2.40
CA THR A 156 12.09 -8.55 1.48
C THR A 156 11.81 -8.89 0.03
N THR A 157 11.56 -10.17 -0.27
CA THR A 157 11.16 -10.62 -1.61
C THR A 157 9.80 -10.06 -2.02
N ALA A 158 8.79 -10.13 -1.14
CA ALA A 158 7.47 -9.54 -1.38
C ALA A 158 7.56 -8.02 -1.62
N VAL A 159 8.34 -7.31 -0.82
CA VAL A 159 8.57 -5.87 -1.00
C VAL A 159 9.26 -5.56 -2.34
N GLY A 160 10.35 -6.27 -2.67
CA GLY A 160 11.08 -6.05 -3.91
C GLY A 160 10.23 -6.32 -5.15
N ILE A 161 9.42 -7.38 -5.13
CA ILE A 161 8.44 -7.69 -6.17
C ILE A 161 7.44 -6.55 -6.34
N LEU A 162 6.81 -6.10 -5.25
CA LEU A 162 5.83 -5.01 -5.31
C LEU A 162 6.46 -3.72 -5.88
N CYS A 163 7.67 -3.38 -5.45
CA CYS A 163 8.39 -2.22 -6.00
C CYS A 163 8.66 -2.36 -7.50
N GLN A 164 9.04 -3.55 -8.00
CA GLN A 164 9.20 -3.76 -9.46
C GLN A 164 7.89 -3.53 -10.22
N MET A 165 6.75 -3.95 -9.65
CA MET A 165 5.44 -3.69 -10.27
C MET A 165 5.14 -2.18 -10.35
N TYR A 166 5.37 -1.44 -9.26
CA TYR A 166 5.20 0.03 -9.25
C TYR A 166 6.19 0.80 -10.13
N LEU A 167 7.35 0.21 -10.41
CA LEU A 167 8.31 0.71 -11.41
C LEU A 167 7.94 0.34 -12.85
N GLY A 168 6.79 -0.31 -13.07
CA GLY A 168 6.24 -0.57 -14.39
C GLY A 168 6.75 -1.86 -15.05
N LYS A 169 7.34 -2.80 -14.31
CA LYS A 169 7.64 -4.13 -14.86
C LYS A 169 6.33 -4.87 -15.15
N ASP A 170 6.26 -5.54 -16.28
CA ASP A 170 5.10 -6.34 -16.69
C ASP A 170 5.32 -7.86 -16.50
N LYS A 171 4.26 -8.64 -16.79
CA LYS A 171 4.23 -10.09 -16.62
C LYS A 171 5.21 -10.88 -17.51
N SER A 172 5.82 -10.26 -18.52
CA SER A 172 6.87 -10.89 -19.34
C SER A 172 8.24 -10.90 -18.63
N ASN A 173 8.41 -10.12 -17.55
CA ASN A 173 9.66 -10.07 -16.82
C ASN A 173 9.93 -11.39 -16.06
N ARG A 174 10.96 -12.14 -16.51
CA ARG A 174 11.31 -13.46 -15.94
C ARG A 174 11.68 -13.42 -14.46
N VAL A 175 12.31 -12.35 -13.99
CA VAL A 175 12.70 -12.21 -12.56
C VAL A 175 11.46 -11.99 -11.71
N LEU A 176 10.52 -11.16 -12.19
CA LEU A 176 9.25 -10.92 -11.54
C LEU A 176 8.41 -12.21 -11.47
N VAL A 177 8.31 -12.97 -12.56
CA VAL A 177 7.60 -14.26 -12.61
C VAL A 177 8.19 -15.25 -11.59
N ARG A 178 9.51 -15.38 -11.50
CA ARG A 178 10.15 -16.26 -10.50
C ARG A 178 9.84 -15.82 -9.07
N GLY A 179 9.88 -14.52 -8.81
CA GLY A 179 9.48 -13.95 -7.52
C GLY A 179 8.03 -14.28 -7.16
N MET A 180 7.12 -14.12 -8.12
CA MET A 180 5.70 -14.47 -7.94
C MET A 180 5.48 -15.96 -7.66
N ASN A 181 6.27 -16.84 -8.27
CA ASN A 181 6.20 -18.28 -7.98
C ASN A 181 6.59 -18.56 -6.52
N HIS A 182 7.67 -17.96 -6.01
CA HIS A 182 8.03 -18.10 -4.59
C HIS A 182 6.91 -17.65 -3.66
N LEU A 183 6.30 -16.48 -3.91
CA LEU A 183 5.16 -16.02 -3.11
C LEU A 183 3.97 -16.99 -3.22
N SER A 184 3.73 -17.58 -4.39
CA SER A 184 2.62 -18.52 -4.61
C SER A 184 2.83 -19.81 -3.82
N ASP A 185 4.07 -20.26 -3.73
CA ASP A 185 4.45 -21.48 -3.01
C ASP A 185 4.45 -21.25 -1.49
N TRP A 186 4.92 -20.09 -1.02
CA TRP A 186 4.97 -19.77 0.41
C TRP A 186 3.60 -19.49 1.01
N GLY A 187 2.70 -18.84 0.26
CA GLY A 187 1.39 -18.42 0.75
C GLY A 187 1.45 -17.34 1.85
N PRO A 188 0.29 -16.92 2.39
CA PRO A 188 0.22 -15.98 3.51
C PRO A 188 0.70 -16.60 4.82
N ASN A 189 1.25 -15.79 5.73
CA ASN A 189 1.77 -16.24 7.01
C ASN A 189 1.27 -15.35 8.16
N GLY A 190 0.35 -15.86 8.97
CA GLY A 190 -0.25 -15.14 10.10
C GLY A 190 0.70 -14.84 11.26
N PHE A 191 1.91 -15.42 11.24
CA PHE A 191 3.00 -15.12 12.19
C PHE A 191 3.92 -13.99 11.69
N ASP A 192 3.74 -13.50 10.47
CA ASP A 192 4.46 -12.36 9.90
C ASP A 192 3.50 -11.52 9.04
N MET A 193 2.78 -10.59 9.67
CA MET A 193 1.81 -9.75 8.97
C MET A 193 2.48 -8.72 8.06
N TYR A 194 3.75 -8.38 8.32
CA TYR A 194 4.51 -7.51 7.43
C TYR A 194 4.70 -8.17 6.05
N TYR A 195 5.21 -9.41 6.05
CA TYR A 195 5.29 -10.22 4.84
C TYR A 195 3.91 -10.40 4.20
N THR A 196 2.92 -10.81 4.99
CA THR A 196 1.58 -11.09 4.46
C THR A 196 0.95 -9.87 3.81
N TYR A 197 1.13 -8.68 4.38
CA TYR A 197 0.63 -7.43 3.79
C TYR A 197 1.24 -7.14 2.41
N TYR A 198 2.58 -7.15 2.30
CA TYR A 198 3.26 -6.94 1.03
C TYR A 198 2.99 -8.04 0.01
N GLY A 199 2.98 -9.31 0.46
CA GLY A 199 2.65 -10.46 -0.38
C GLY A 199 1.23 -10.37 -0.94
N THR A 200 0.26 -9.93 -0.12
CA THR A 200 -1.12 -9.73 -0.54
C THR A 200 -1.23 -8.64 -1.60
N MET A 201 -0.54 -7.51 -1.44
CA MET A 201 -0.52 -6.46 -2.48
C MET A 201 0.08 -6.95 -3.79
N ALA A 202 1.23 -7.65 -3.74
CA ALA A 202 1.86 -8.21 -4.93
C ALA A 202 0.95 -9.23 -5.64
N MET A 203 0.35 -10.16 -4.87
CA MET A 203 -0.59 -11.15 -5.41
C MET A 203 -1.83 -10.50 -6.00
N HIS A 204 -2.39 -9.50 -5.32
CA HIS A 204 -3.56 -8.78 -5.80
C HIS A 204 -3.29 -8.09 -7.13
N HIS A 205 -2.16 -7.36 -7.25
CA HIS A 205 -1.79 -6.75 -8.52
C HIS A 205 -1.54 -7.79 -9.61
N TRP A 206 -0.94 -8.93 -9.27
CA TRP A 206 -0.73 -10.05 -10.21
C TRP A 206 -2.05 -10.63 -10.73
N GLY A 207 -3.04 -10.81 -9.86
CA GLY A 207 -4.36 -11.33 -10.19
C GLY A 207 -4.36 -12.81 -10.64
N GLY A 208 -5.51 -13.24 -11.16
CA GLY A 208 -5.73 -14.61 -11.65
C GLY A 208 -5.69 -15.68 -10.56
N VAL A 209 -5.47 -16.94 -10.96
CA VAL A 209 -5.47 -18.11 -10.07
C VAL A 209 -4.52 -17.97 -8.86
N PRO A 210 -3.29 -17.42 -8.99
CA PRO A 210 -2.42 -17.18 -7.82
C PRO A 210 -3.06 -16.26 -6.78
N TRP A 211 -3.71 -15.18 -7.22
CA TRP A 211 -4.43 -14.27 -6.34
C TRP A 211 -5.61 -14.95 -5.66
N GLU A 212 -6.43 -15.69 -6.39
CA GLU A 212 -7.59 -16.38 -5.83
C GLU A 212 -7.19 -17.35 -4.71
N ARG A 213 -6.16 -18.16 -4.94
CA ARG A 213 -5.60 -19.06 -3.91
C ARG A 213 -5.08 -18.30 -2.70
N TRP A 214 -4.27 -17.26 -2.93
CA TRP A 214 -3.73 -16.45 -1.86
C TRP A 214 -4.84 -15.79 -1.03
N ASN A 215 -5.80 -15.14 -1.68
CA ASN A 215 -6.88 -14.40 -1.03
C ASN A 215 -7.77 -15.33 -0.20
N ASN A 216 -8.12 -16.51 -0.73
CA ASN A 216 -8.93 -17.48 0.01
C ASN A 216 -8.20 -17.96 1.29
N SER A 217 -6.91 -18.27 1.18
CA SER A 217 -6.10 -18.69 2.34
C SER A 217 -5.93 -17.54 3.35
N MET A 218 -5.59 -16.34 2.88
CA MET A 218 -5.36 -15.16 3.71
C MET A 218 -6.63 -14.75 4.46
N ARG A 219 -7.78 -14.70 3.78
CA ARG A 219 -9.07 -14.35 4.41
C ARG A 219 -9.48 -15.35 5.46
N LYS A 220 -9.38 -16.65 5.15
CA LYS A 220 -9.67 -17.72 6.12
C LYS A 220 -8.79 -17.56 7.37
N MET A 221 -7.48 -17.44 7.17
CA MET A 221 -6.50 -17.26 8.24
C MET A 221 -6.81 -16.07 9.13
N LEU A 222 -7.12 -14.89 8.57
CA LEU A 222 -7.41 -13.70 9.37
C LEU A 222 -8.77 -13.76 10.04
N VAL A 223 -9.82 -14.27 9.39
CA VAL A 223 -11.15 -14.39 10.02
C VAL A 223 -11.11 -15.37 11.19
N GLU A 224 -10.46 -16.53 11.02
CA GLU A 224 -10.37 -17.55 12.08
C GLU A 224 -9.51 -17.11 13.27
N SER A 225 -8.54 -16.22 13.05
CA SER A 225 -7.62 -15.74 14.10
C SER A 225 -8.06 -14.44 14.77
N GLN A 226 -9.16 -13.81 14.31
CA GLN A 226 -9.67 -12.59 14.92
C GLN A 226 -10.22 -12.91 16.31
N VAL A 227 -9.83 -12.12 17.30
CA VAL A 227 -10.38 -12.23 18.65
C VAL A 227 -11.87 -11.87 18.61
N GLN A 228 -12.74 -12.74 19.14
CA GLN A 228 -14.19 -12.59 19.05
C GLN A 228 -14.82 -11.91 20.29
N GLU A 229 -14.16 -11.97 21.44
CA GLU A 229 -14.75 -11.60 22.73
C GLU A 229 -13.83 -10.70 23.57
N GLY A 230 -14.44 -10.04 24.55
CA GLY A 230 -13.78 -9.15 25.50
C GLY A 230 -13.26 -7.85 24.87
N ASP A 231 -12.41 -7.14 25.61
CA ASP A 231 -11.89 -5.82 25.21
C ASP A 231 -11.02 -5.84 23.95
N ALA A 232 -10.51 -7.02 23.60
CA ALA A 232 -9.70 -7.25 22.41
C ALA A 232 -10.52 -7.73 21.20
N ALA A 233 -11.85 -7.85 21.31
CA ALA A 233 -12.71 -8.25 20.20
C ALA A 233 -12.47 -7.38 18.95
N GLY A 234 -12.36 -8.02 17.79
CA GLY A 234 -12.07 -7.38 16.52
C GLY A 234 -10.58 -7.17 16.22
N SER A 235 -9.67 -7.56 17.12
CA SER A 235 -8.21 -7.40 16.97
C SER A 235 -7.48 -8.71 16.64
N TRP A 236 -6.19 -8.61 16.32
CA TRP A 236 -5.30 -9.74 16.03
C TRP A 236 -4.01 -9.68 16.87
N MET A 237 -3.49 -10.85 17.24
CA MET A 237 -2.21 -11.00 17.96
C MET A 237 -1.47 -12.28 17.58
N THR A 238 -1.67 -12.80 16.36
CA THR A 238 -0.98 -14.00 15.89
C THR A 238 0.45 -13.73 15.42
N ASP A 239 0.76 -12.49 15.03
CA ASP A 239 2.07 -12.09 14.52
C ASP A 239 3.18 -12.27 15.58
N ARG A 240 4.25 -12.96 15.22
CA ARG A 240 5.43 -13.25 16.06
C ARG A 240 6.73 -12.68 15.46
N SER A 241 6.62 -11.77 14.50
CA SER A 241 7.75 -11.10 13.87
C SER A 241 8.36 -10.06 14.80
N MET A 242 9.60 -9.65 14.50
CA MET A 242 10.27 -8.53 15.18
C MET A 242 9.46 -7.21 15.15
N HIS A 243 8.54 -7.08 14.21
CA HIS A 243 7.68 -5.90 14.10
C HIS A 243 6.55 -5.94 15.12
N SER A 244 5.94 -7.11 15.37
CA SER A 244 4.90 -7.25 16.39
C SER A 244 5.47 -7.18 17.81
N GLU A 245 6.73 -7.58 18.03
CA GLU A 245 7.42 -7.38 19.31
C GLU A 245 7.48 -5.90 19.72
N LYS A 246 7.64 -4.98 18.77
CA LYS A 246 7.66 -3.53 19.02
C LYS A 246 6.28 -2.89 18.95
N GLY A 247 5.48 -3.25 17.95
CA GLY A 247 4.20 -2.59 17.66
C GLY A 247 2.99 -3.21 18.36
N GLY A 248 3.13 -4.43 18.88
CA GLY A 248 2.10 -5.17 19.60
C GLY A 248 0.79 -5.37 18.81
N ARG A 249 -0.30 -5.52 19.57
CA ARG A 249 -1.65 -5.77 19.05
C ARG A 249 -2.13 -4.70 18.07
N LEU A 250 -1.80 -3.44 18.33
CA LEU A 250 -2.22 -2.33 17.48
C LEU A 250 -1.61 -2.45 16.09
N TYR A 251 -0.30 -2.70 16.01
CA TYR A 251 0.39 -2.94 14.74
C TYR A 251 -0.21 -4.12 13.98
N THR A 252 -0.34 -5.27 14.65
CA THR A 252 -0.88 -6.50 14.05
C THR A 252 -2.30 -6.27 13.53
N THR A 253 -3.15 -5.62 14.31
CA THR A 253 -4.53 -5.31 13.93
C THR A 253 -4.59 -4.36 12.73
N CYS A 254 -3.78 -3.30 12.73
CA CYS A 254 -3.72 -2.36 11.62
C CYS A 254 -3.29 -3.06 10.31
N LEU A 255 -2.24 -3.90 10.34
CA LEU A 255 -1.83 -4.64 9.15
C LEU A 255 -2.84 -5.69 8.73
N SER A 256 -3.47 -6.41 9.66
CA SER A 256 -4.54 -7.37 9.33
C SER A 256 -5.70 -6.68 8.62
N ILE A 257 -6.15 -5.53 9.14
CA ILE A 257 -7.19 -4.74 8.49
C ILE A 257 -6.71 -4.32 7.09
N LEU A 258 -5.59 -3.61 6.99
CA LEU A 258 -5.05 -3.14 5.70
C LEU A 258 -4.86 -4.26 4.67
N THR A 259 -4.49 -5.47 5.13
CA THR A 259 -4.39 -6.66 4.29
C THR A 259 -5.76 -7.10 3.75
N LEU A 260 -6.79 -7.11 4.60
CA LEU A 260 -8.17 -7.39 4.20
C LEU A 260 -8.75 -6.30 3.28
N GLU A 261 -8.19 -5.08 3.26
CA GLU A 261 -8.67 -4.00 2.40
C GLU A 261 -8.09 -4.03 0.98
N VAL A 262 -6.97 -4.74 0.74
CA VAL A 262 -6.18 -4.63 -0.49
C VAL A 262 -7.02 -4.71 -1.76
N TYR A 263 -7.99 -5.63 -1.81
CA TYR A 263 -8.74 -5.95 -3.04
C TYR A 263 -9.85 -4.96 -3.41
N TYR A 264 -10.28 -4.10 -2.49
CA TYR A 264 -11.21 -3.01 -2.79
C TYR A 264 -10.55 -1.63 -2.66
N ARG A 265 -9.37 -1.57 -2.04
CA ARG A 265 -8.61 -0.33 -1.82
C ARG A 265 -7.72 0.03 -3.01
N TYR A 266 -7.20 -0.96 -3.72
CA TYR A 266 -6.29 -0.75 -4.85
C TYR A 266 -6.83 -1.41 -6.11
N LEU A 267 -6.69 -0.77 -7.28
CA LEU A 267 -6.97 -1.42 -8.55
C LEU A 267 -5.80 -2.35 -8.93
N PRO A 268 -6.06 -3.57 -9.47
CA PRO A 268 -4.98 -4.44 -9.94
C PRO A 268 -4.20 -3.79 -11.10
N LEU A 269 -2.87 -3.83 -11.06
CA LEU A 269 -2.03 -3.17 -12.07
C LEU A 269 -2.06 -3.86 -13.43
N TYR A 270 -2.27 -5.18 -13.47
CA TYR A 270 -2.25 -5.98 -14.70
C TYR A 270 -3.64 -6.37 -15.19
N HIS A 271 -4.71 -5.84 -14.60
CA HIS A 271 -6.01 -5.86 -15.26
C HIS A 271 -5.95 -4.84 -16.39
N LYS A 272 -6.08 -5.30 -17.64
CA LYS A 272 -6.22 -4.41 -18.79
C LYS A 272 -7.38 -3.46 -18.52
N HIS A 273 -7.22 -2.18 -18.86
CA HIS A 273 -8.35 -1.32 -19.15
C HIS A 273 -9.17 -1.97 -20.28
N ALA A 274 -10.20 -2.73 -19.92
CA ALA A 274 -11.32 -3.07 -20.80
C ALA A 274 -12.31 -1.89 -20.82
N ALA A 275 -11.79 -0.68 -21.03
CA ALA A 275 -12.55 0.55 -21.15
C ALA A 275 -11.90 1.39 -22.26
N GLN A 276 -11.77 0.76 -23.43
CA GLN A 276 -11.42 1.37 -24.72
C GLN A 276 -11.84 0.38 -25.81
N ALA A 277 -13.13 0.07 -25.82
CA ALA A 277 -13.92 -0.50 -26.92
C ALA A 277 -15.36 -0.57 -26.36
N ASP A 278 -16.34 -0.20 -27.17
CA ASP A 278 -17.78 -0.08 -26.88
C ASP A 278 -18.22 1.34 -26.49
N ASP A 279 -17.79 2.28 -27.33
CA ASP A 279 -18.60 3.43 -27.72
C ASP A 279 -19.44 2.93 -28.91
N ASP A 280 -20.57 2.28 -28.63
CA ASP A 280 -21.62 2.00 -29.61
C ASP A 280 -22.97 1.99 -28.88
N ASP A 281 -23.86 2.84 -29.40
CA ASP A 281 -25.23 3.14 -28.97
C ASP A 281 -26.02 1.97 -28.37
N VAL A 282 -26.59 2.20 -27.18
CA VAL A 282 -27.84 1.55 -26.77
C VAL A 282 -28.84 2.65 -26.41
N PRO A 283 -29.89 2.86 -27.23
CA PRO A 283 -30.95 3.80 -26.89
C PRO A 283 -31.68 3.35 -25.63
N LEU A 284 -31.90 4.30 -24.72
CA LEU A 284 -32.77 4.12 -23.57
C LEU A 284 -34.22 3.98 -24.06
N ASP A 285 -34.79 2.77 -24.00
CA ASP A 285 -36.23 2.59 -24.14
C ASP A 285 -36.94 3.29 -22.96
N GLU A 286 -37.82 4.24 -23.30
CA GLU A 286 -38.73 4.90 -22.37
C GLU A 286 -39.77 3.92 -21.79
N PRO A 287 -40.25 4.15 -20.55
CA PRO A 287 -41.23 3.27 -19.93
C PRO A 287 -42.60 3.39 -20.61
N SER A 288 -43.08 2.29 -21.18
CA SER A 288 -44.42 2.18 -21.74
C SER A 288 -45.49 2.42 -20.68
N THR A 289 -46.27 3.49 -20.86
CA THR A 289 -47.51 3.76 -20.14
C THR A 289 -48.62 2.81 -20.60
N GLU A 290 -49.25 2.08 -19.68
CA GLU A 290 -50.54 1.44 -19.90
C GLU A 290 -51.63 2.48 -20.24
N PRO A 291 -52.64 2.07 -21.03
CA PRO A 291 -54.00 2.45 -20.65
C PRO A 291 -55.01 1.28 -20.74
N THR A 292 -55.69 1.06 -19.62
CA THR A 292 -57.15 0.85 -19.46
C THR A 292 -57.94 0.01 -20.50
N ALA A 293 -58.45 -1.11 -19.99
CA ALA A 293 -59.75 -1.76 -20.22
C ALA A 293 -60.76 -1.18 -21.24
N LYS A 294 -61.35 -2.08 -22.07
CA LYS A 294 -62.81 -2.35 -22.21
C LYS A 294 -63.13 -3.39 -23.30
N ARG A 295 -64.04 -4.33 -22.95
CA ARG A 295 -65.09 -5.04 -23.76
C ARG A 295 -64.58 -5.85 -24.97
N GLU A 296 -64.98 -7.10 -25.21
CA GLU A 296 -66.25 -7.84 -24.98
C GLU A 296 -66.00 -9.26 -24.44
#